data_AF-G0ED55-F1
#
_entry.id   AF-G0ED55-F1
#
_cell.length_a   1.000
_cell.length_b   1.000
_cell.length_c   1.000
_cell.angle_alpha   90.00
_cell.angle_beta   90.00
_cell.angle_gamma   90.00
#
_symmetry.space_group_name_H-M   'P 1'
#
loop_
_entity.id
_entity.type
_entity.pdbx_description
1 polymer ?
#
loop_
_entity_poly.entity_id
_entity_poly.type
_entity_poly.pdbx_seq_one_letter_code
_entity_poly.pdbx_strand_id
1 'polypeptide(L)' 'MKIAKKESKTIGAWTITLLYDEEGNVVAAELSSTRLARPIVIAKREKVHVKLPQQVKRFLKKHGFEIE' A
#
# COMPACT_ATOMS: atom_id res chain seq x y z
N MET A 1 3.75 4.82 16.31
CA MET A 1 3.63 3.66 15.40
C MET A 1 5.03 3.32 14.91
N LYS A 2 5.62 2.20 15.32
CA LYS A 2 6.97 1.79 14.89
C LYS A 2 6.83 0.81 13.73
N ILE A 3 7.53 1.07 12.63
CA ILE A 3 7.58 0.16 11.48
C ILE A 3 8.70 -0.84 11.75
N ALA A 4 8.37 -2.12 11.85
CA ALA A 4 9.33 -3.17 12.13
C ALA A 4 9.85 -3.84 10.85
N LYS A 5 8.99 -3.97 9.85
CA LYS A 5 9.32 -4.61 8.57
C LYS A 5 8.69 -3.87 7.40
N LYS A 6 9.38 -3.91 6.26
CA LYS A 6 8.87 -3.43 4.97
C LYS A 6 8.97 -4.56 3.94
N GLU A 7 7.94 -4.73 3.13
CA GLU A 7 7.94 -5.67 2.01
C GLU A 7 7.44 -4.97 0.75
N SER A 8 8.23 -5.02 -0.32
CA SER A 8 7.92 -4.33 -1.57
C SER A 8 7.52 -5.30 -2.67
N LYS A 9 6.48 -4.95 -3.42
CA LYS A 9 6.05 -5.67 -4.62
C LYS A 9 5.79 -4.70 -5.76
N THR A 10 6.29 -5.03 -6.94
CA THR A 10 6.03 -4.26 -8.16
C THR A 10 4.89 -4.89 -8.95
N ILE A 11 3.92 -4.07 -9.35
CA ILE A 11 2.77 -4.45 -10.19
C ILE A 11 2.68 -3.43 -11.33
N GLY A 12 3.13 -3.83 -12.52
CA GLY A 12 3.25 -2.91 -13.65
C GLY A 12 4.18 -1.74 -13.32
N ALA A 13 3.72 -0.51 -13.52
CA ALA A 13 4.46 0.72 -13.22
C ALA A 13 4.35 1.18 -11.75
N TRP A 14 3.79 0.36 -10.87
CA TRP A 14 3.57 0.69 -9.45
C TRP A 14 4.43 -0.19 -8.56
N THR A 15 5.10 0.42 -7.58
CA THR A 15 5.76 -0.28 -6.48
C THR A 15 4.94 -0.04 -5.22
N ILE A 16 4.51 -1.14 -4.59
CA ILE A 16 3.73 -1.14 -3.36
C ILE A 16 4.61 -1.68 -2.24
N THR A 17 4.89 -0.87 -1.23
CA THR A 17 5.64 -1.25 -0.05
C THR A 17 4.70 -1.37 1.14
N LEU A 18 4.45 -2.60 1.58
CA LEU A 18 3.69 -2.89 2.79
C LEU A 18 4.55 -2.60 4.01
N LEU A 19 3.97 -1.88 4.97
CA LEU A 19 4.58 -1.51 6.23
C LEU A 19 3.93 -2.37 7.32
N TYR A 20 4.77 -3.06 8.09
CA TYR A 20 4.34 -3.97 9.15
C TYR A 20 4.74 -3.43 10.51
N ASP A 21 3.90 -3.69 11.51
CA ASP A 21 4.26 -3.51 12.92
C ASP A 21 5.12 -4.69 13.44
N GLU A 22 5.50 -4.63 14.71
CA GLU A 22 6.31 -5.63 15.39
C GLU A 22 5.60 -6.99 15.53
N GLU A 23 4.27 -7.00 15.49
CA GLU A 23 3.44 -8.21 15.54
C GLU A 23 3.27 -8.87 14.15
N GLY A 24 3.82 -8.25 13.11
CA GLY A 24 3.72 -8.75 11.74
C GLY A 24 2.39 -8.41 11.05
N ASN A 25 1.60 -7.49 11.60
CA ASN A 25 0.40 -7.00 10.95
C ASN A 25 0.75 -5.90 9.96
N VAL A 26 0.14 -5.95 8.77
CA VAL A 26 0.21 -4.82 7.83
C VAL A 26 -0.58 -3.65 8.39
N VAL A 27 0.06 -2.50 8.50
CA VAL A 27 -0.54 -1.30 9.08
C VAL A 27 -0.69 -0.14 8.09
N ALA A 28 0.15 -0.09 7.06
CA ALA A 28 0.08 0.90 6.00
C ALA A 28 0.74 0.37 4.71
N ALA A 29 0.49 1.02 3.60
CA ALA A 29 1.14 0.75 2.32
C ALA A 29 1.64 2.07 1.71
N GLU A 30 2.88 2.09 1.28
CA GLU A 30 3.43 3.16 0.46
C GLU A 30 3.35 2.77 -1.02
N LEU A 31 2.83 3.66 -1.84
CA LEU A 31 2.59 3.48 -3.26
C LEU A 31 3.44 4.48 -4.03
N SER A 32 4.37 3.98 -4.82
CA SER A 32 5.18 4.79 -5.73
C SER A 32 4.98 4.35 -7.18
N SER A 33 5.15 5.28 -8.10
CA SER A 33 5.10 5.02 -9.54
C SER A 33 5.91 6.09 -10.24
N THR A 34 6.45 5.78 -11.42
CA THR A 34 7.13 6.76 -12.29
C THR A 34 6.21 7.91 -12.70
N ARG A 35 4.88 7.75 -12.60
CA ARG A 35 3.88 8.78 -12.89
C ARG A 35 3.53 9.66 -11.69
N LEU A 36 4.02 9.32 -10.49
CA LEU A 36 3.75 10.07 -9.28
C LEU A 36 4.97 10.93 -8.92
N ALA A 37 4.74 12.21 -8.65
CA ALA A 37 5.79 13.11 -8.17
C ALA A 37 6.29 12.75 -6.77
N ARG A 38 5.45 12.08 -5.96
CA ARG A 38 5.79 11.61 -4.62
C ARG A 38 5.05 10.30 -4.27
N PRO A 39 5.62 9.43 -3.43
CA PRO A 39 4.91 8.27 -2.92
C PRO A 39 3.66 8.67 -2.14
N ILE A 40 2.62 7.84 -2.21
CA ILE A 40 1.37 7.99 -1.47
C ILE A 40 1.36 6.93 -0.36
N VAL A 41 1.18 7.34 0.88
CA VAL A 41 1.00 6.41 2.00
C VAL A 41 -0.49 6.27 2.27
N ILE A 42 -0.97 5.03 2.33
CA ILE A 42 -2.33 4.67 2.69
C ILE A 42 -2.28 3.88 4.00
N ALA A 43 -2.94 4.37 5.04
CA ALA A 43 -3.12 3.59 6.26
C ALA A 43 -4.21 2.52 6.05
N LYS A 44 -4.04 1.34 6.64
CA LYS A 44 -4.97 0.21 6.43
C LYS A 44 -6.42 0.52 6.85
N ARG A 45 -6.60 1.34 7.88
CA ARG A 45 -7.91 1.71 8.46
C ARG A 45 -8.56 2.91 7.80
N GLU A 46 -7.89 3.60 6.87
CA GLU A 46 -8.46 4.75 6.18
C GLU A 46 -9.15 4.30 4.89
N LYS A 47 -10.39 4.73 4.69
CA LYS A 47 -11.06 4.61 3.40
C LYS A 47 -10.47 5.62 2.44
N VAL A 48 -9.63 5.14 1.54
CA VAL A 48 -8.94 6.00 0.58
C VAL A 48 -9.57 5.88 -0.79
N HIS A 49 -10.04 7.01 -1.32
CA HIS A 49 -10.54 7.16 -2.68
C HIS A 49 -9.38 7.58 -3.60
N VAL A 50 -8.61 6.61 -4.10
CA VAL A 50 -7.53 6.89 -5.07
C VAL A 50 -7.76 6.11 -6.35
N LYS A 51 -7.58 6.78 -7.49
CA LYS A 51 -7.60 6.16 -8.82
C LYS A 51 -6.35 5.29 -9.00
N LEU A 52 -6.42 4.06 -8.49
CA LEU A 52 -5.41 3.03 -8.65
C LEU A 52 -5.84 2.02 -9.74
N PRO A 53 -4.88 1.42 -10.48
CA PRO A 53 -5.18 0.31 -11.36
C PRO A 53 -5.85 -0.87 -10.63
N GLN A 54 -6.74 -1.59 -11.31
CA GLN A 54 -7.52 -2.68 -10.73
C GLN A 54 -6.64 -3.75 -10.05
N GLN A 55 -5.47 -4.06 -10.63
CA GLN A 55 -4.53 -5.04 -10.07
C GLN A 55 -3.95 -4.58 -8.72
N VAL A 56 -3.61 -3.29 -8.61
CA VAL A 56 -3.11 -2.69 -7.36
C VAL A 56 -4.21 -2.70 -6.30
N LYS A 57 -5.44 -2.31 -6.65
CA LYS A 57 -6.59 -2.38 -5.74
C LYS A 57 -6.83 -3.79 -5.21
N ARG A 58 -6.81 -4.80 -6.10
CA ARG A 58 -6.95 -6.22 -5.69
C ARG A 58 -5.84 -6.67 -4.76
N PHE A 59 -4.59 -6.29 -5.03
CA PHE A 59 -3.45 -6.61 -4.18
C PHE A 59 -3.60 -6.02 -2.77
N LEU A 60 -3.99 -4.75 -2.67
CA LEU A 60 -4.20 -4.07 -1.39
C LEU A 60 -5.40 -4.68 -0.63
N LYS A 61 -6.52 -4.96 -1.31
CA LYS A 61 -7.66 -5.67 -0.69
C LYS A 61 -7.28 -7.02 -0.10
N LYS A 62 -6.41 -7.79 -0.77
CA LYS A 62 -5.89 -9.07 -0.24
C LYS A 62 -5.16 -8.92 1.11
N HIS A 63 -4.56 -7.75 1.37
CA HIS A 63 -3.88 -7.44 2.63
C HIS A 63 -4.78 -6.70 3.64
N GLY A 64 -6.08 -6.61 3.36
CA GLY A 64 -7.10 -6.05 4.24
C GLY A 64 -7.20 -4.53 4.21
N PHE A 65 -6.78 -3.88 3.12
CA PHE A 65 -7.04 -2.44 2.92
C PHE A 65 -8.45 -2.22 2.37
N GLU A 66 -9.13 -1.21 2.89
CA GLU A 66 -10.44 -0.76 2.40
C GLU A 66 -10.26 0.31 1.30
N ILE A 67 -10.19 -0.13 0.05
CA ILE A 67 -10.02 0.75 -1.12
C ILE A 67 -11.24 0.66 -2.05
N GLU A 68 -11.84 1.80 -2.37
CA GLU A 68 -12.95 1.92 -3.33
C GLU A 68 -12.43 2.26 -4.74
#